data_AF-A0A2H0CSW3-F1
#
_entry.id   AF-A0A2H0CSW3-F1
#
_cell.length_a   1.000
_cell.length_b   1.000
_cell.length_c   1.000
_cell.angle_alpha   90.00
_cell.angle_beta   90.00
_cell.angle_gamma   90.00
#
_symmetry.space_group_name_H-M   'P 1'
#
loop_
_entity.id
_entity.type
_entity.pdbx_description
1 polymer ?
#
loop_
_entity_poly.entity_id
_entity_poly.type
_entity_poly.pdbx_seq_one_letter_code
_entity_poly.pdbx_strand_id
1 'polypeptide(L)'
;MGMEKRKTGDMGRVSFQCMDAIEISLFIEKEGLFFYESAGKKIQDPQVRDMFSRLADEEREHIQALQEKSRYLQPAIVARSRPKEHLSRFIGEELKGKIFPSLTVTSAQNIQSDKQALELGIESEKRSIEILQGLLEKEKKLDVKAIFAHLLVEEKKHLSMLQDLKAKL
;
A
#
# COMPACT_ATOMS: atom_id res chain seq x y z
N MET A 1 -33.47 -3.76 25.46
CA MET A 1 -32.67 -3.78 24.22
C MET A 1 -31.72 -2.58 24.23
N GLY A 2 -30.53 -2.75 24.79
CA GLY A 2 -29.47 -1.74 24.69
C GLY A 2 -28.46 -2.25 23.68
N MET A 3 -28.48 -1.70 22.45
CA MET A 3 -27.45 -2.01 21.46
C MET A 3 -26.13 -1.39 21.91
N GLU A 4 -25.13 -2.25 22.05
CA GLU A 4 -23.76 -1.94 22.41
C GLU A 4 -23.19 -0.81 21.54
N LYS A 5 -22.72 0.25 22.21
CA LYS A 5 -21.76 1.15 21.61
C LYS A 5 -20.49 0.33 21.35
N ARG A 6 -20.26 -0.04 20.09
CA ARG A 6 -18.95 -0.56 19.65
C ARG A 6 -17.92 0.48 20.06
N LYS A 7 -17.07 0.13 21.05
CA LYS A 7 -15.89 0.92 21.39
C LYS A 7 -15.04 0.97 20.13
N THR A 8 -14.94 2.15 19.52
CA THR A 8 -13.83 2.47 18.62
C THR A 8 -12.57 2.14 19.40
N GLY A 9 -11.79 1.18 18.91
CA GLY A 9 -10.57 0.73 19.55
C GLY A 9 -9.73 1.93 19.96
N ASP A 10 -9.31 1.91 21.22
CA ASP A 10 -8.37 2.85 21.79
C ASP A 10 -7.08 2.80 20.96
N MET A 11 -7.01 3.63 19.92
CA MET A 11 -5.78 3.88 19.14
C MET A 11 -4.84 4.69 20.01
N GLY A 12 -4.33 4.05 21.07
CA GLY A 12 -3.26 4.58 21.89
C GLY A 12 -2.09 4.97 21.00
N ARG A 13 -1.97 6.27 20.74
CA ARG A 13 -0.88 7.01 20.06
C ARG A 13 0.24 6.13 19.49
N VAL A 14 -0.05 5.35 18.44
CA VAL A 14 0.99 4.55 17.77
C VAL A 14 1.95 5.53 17.12
N SER A 15 3.20 5.52 17.57
CA SER A 15 4.23 6.46 17.13
C SER A 15 5.30 5.70 16.37
N PHE A 16 5.33 5.87 15.05
CA PHE A 16 6.26 5.17 14.19
C PHE A 16 7.64 5.81 14.22
N GLN A 17 8.68 5.01 14.03
CA GLN A 17 10.01 5.51 13.67
C GLN A 17 10.16 5.53 12.14
N CYS A 18 11.19 6.21 11.65
CA CYS A 18 11.46 6.27 10.21
C CYS A 18 11.57 4.87 9.57
N MET A 19 12.19 3.90 10.27
CA MET A 19 12.25 2.51 9.79
C MET A 19 10.89 1.82 9.78
N ASP A 20 10.01 2.09 10.75
CA ASP A 20 8.65 1.54 10.74
C ASP A 20 7.88 2.06 9.52
N ALA A 21 8.02 3.35 9.19
CA ALA A 21 7.40 3.92 7.99
C ALA A 21 7.94 3.29 6.71
N ILE A 22 9.25 3.05 6.62
CA ILE A 22 9.85 2.34 5.48
C ILE A 22 9.30 0.90 5.39
N GLU A 23 9.19 0.18 6.51
CA GLU A 23 8.65 -1.18 6.52
C GLU A 23 7.16 -1.23 6.14
N ILE A 24 6.37 -0.23 6.57
CA ILE A 24 4.97 -0.05 6.16
C ILE A 24 4.88 0.23 4.66
N SER A 25 5.64 1.21 4.15
CA SER A 25 5.66 1.55 2.73
C SER A 25 6.10 0.36 1.88
N LEU A 26 7.14 -0.36 2.28
CA LEU A 26 7.59 -1.59 1.61
C LEU A 26 6.51 -2.67 1.59
N PHE A 27 5.66 -2.76 2.62
CA PHE A 27 4.56 -3.71 2.64
C PHE A 27 3.50 -3.35 1.60
N ILE A 28 3.10 -2.08 1.55
CA ILE A 28 2.10 -1.56 0.59
C ILE A 28 2.57 -1.83 -0.84
N GLU A 29 3.80 -1.43 -1.16
CA GLU A 29 4.34 -1.53 -2.53
C GLU A 29 4.54 -3.01 -2.96
N LYS A 30 4.88 -3.90 -2.03
CA LYS A 30 4.98 -5.33 -2.35
C LYS A 30 3.63 -5.97 -2.64
N GLU A 31 2.59 -5.56 -1.91
CA GLU A 31 1.22 -6.02 -2.19
C GLU A 31 0.73 -5.43 -3.52
N GLY A 32 1.06 -4.17 -3.83
CA GLY A 32 0.78 -3.52 -5.11
C GLY A 32 1.45 -4.23 -6.28
N LEU A 33 2.77 -4.42 -6.22
CA LEU A 33 3.52 -5.22 -7.19
C LEU A 33 2.91 -6.59 -7.42
N PHE A 34 2.63 -7.33 -6.34
CA PHE A 34 2.04 -8.67 -6.44
C PHE A 34 0.65 -8.63 -7.10
N PHE A 35 -0.17 -7.64 -6.76
CA PHE A 35 -1.47 -7.43 -7.35
C PHE A 35 -1.36 -7.15 -8.85
N TYR A 36 -0.57 -6.17 -9.26
CA TYR A 36 -0.45 -5.76 -10.66
C TYR A 36 0.15 -6.85 -11.55
N GLU A 37 1.17 -7.57 -11.07
CA GLU A 37 1.73 -8.72 -11.80
C GLU A 37 0.73 -9.87 -11.94
N SER A 38 -0.05 -10.15 -10.89
CA SER A 38 -0.99 -11.28 -10.87
C SER A 38 -2.24 -10.99 -11.68
N ALA A 39 -2.77 -9.77 -11.57
CA ALA A 39 -3.92 -9.31 -12.33
C ALA A 39 -3.58 -9.10 -13.80
N GLY A 40 -2.41 -8.52 -14.11
CA GLY A 40 -1.90 -8.29 -15.47
C GLY A 40 -1.88 -9.54 -16.35
N LYS A 41 -1.59 -10.70 -15.76
CA LYS A 41 -1.58 -12.00 -16.45
C LYS A 41 -2.95 -12.47 -16.95
N LYS A 42 -4.04 -11.87 -16.47
CA LYS A 42 -5.43 -12.26 -16.79
C LYS A 42 -6.13 -11.26 -17.72
N ILE A 43 -5.49 -10.12 -17.96
CA ILE A 43 -6.06 -9.02 -18.74
C ILE A 43 -5.95 -9.32 -20.24
N GLN A 44 -7.06 -9.16 -20.96
CA GLN A 44 -7.13 -9.40 -22.39
C GLN A 44 -6.81 -8.13 -23.20
N ASP A 45 -7.42 -7.00 -22.82
CA ASP A 45 -7.21 -5.70 -23.44
C ASP A 45 -5.74 -5.27 -23.34
N PRO A 46 -5.05 -5.04 -24.48
CA PRO A 46 -3.66 -4.64 -24.48
C PRO A 46 -3.36 -3.35 -23.71
N GLN A 47 -4.25 -2.35 -23.76
CA GLN A 47 -4.03 -1.07 -23.07
C GLN A 47 -4.11 -1.24 -21.55
N VAL A 48 -5.05 -2.06 -21.07
CA VAL A 48 -5.16 -2.38 -19.64
C VAL A 48 -3.96 -3.21 -19.19
N ARG A 49 -3.50 -4.16 -20.01
CA ARG A 49 -2.33 -4.99 -19.69
C ARG A 49 -1.05 -4.16 -19.61
N ASP A 50 -0.85 -3.25 -20.56
CA ASP A 50 0.30 -2.35 -20.58
C ASP A 50 0.31 -1.41 -19.37
N MET A 51 -0.87 -0.91 -18.97
CA MET A 51 -1.00 -0.11 -17.74
C MET A 51 -0.61 -0.91 -16.49
N PHE A 52 -1.08 -2.15 -16.36
CA PHE A 52 -0.74 -3.00 -15.21
C PHE A 52 0.74 -3.38 -15.20
N SER A 53 1.34 -3.62 -16.37
CA SER A 53 2.79 -3.85 -16.47
C SER A 53 3.57 -2.61 -16.02
N ARG A 54 3.15 -1.42 -16.47
CA ARG A 54 3.78 -0.16 -16.08
C ARG A 54 3.70 0.07 -14.57
N LEU A 55 2.54 -0.13 -13.96
CA LEU A 55 2.37 0.02 -12.51
C LEU A 55 3.26 -0.98 -11.75
N ALA A 56 3.30 -2.25 -12.17
CA ALA A 56 4.21 -3.23 -11.57
C ALA A 56 5.69 -2.81 -11.66
N ASP A 57 6.11 -2.15 -12.75
CA ASP A 57 7.46 -1.64 -12.88
C ASP A 57 7.72 -0.44 -11.95
N GLU A 58 6.79 0.52 -11.85
CA GLU A 58 6.88 1.65 -10.91
C GLU A 58 6.98 1.16 -9.44
N GLU A 59 6.12 0.21 -9.03
CA GLU A 59 6.15 -0.41 -7.68
C GLU A 59 7.50 -1.08 -7.39
N ARG A 60 8.09 -1.75 -8.39
CA ARG A 60 9.41 -2.39 -8.25
C ARG A 60 10.51 -1.36 -8.03
N GLU A 61 10.46 -0.23 -8.73
CA GLU A 61 11.40 0.88 -8.55
C GLU A 61 11.26 1.50 -7.16
N HIS A 62 10.03 1.72 -6.68
CA HIS A 62 9.79 2.24 -5.34
C HIS A 62 10.30 1.29 -4.26
N ILE A 63 10.06 -0.02 -4.40
CA ILE A 63 10.59 -1.04 -3.48
C ILE A 63 12.12 -0.98 -3.43
N GLN A 64 12.79 -0.86 -4.57
CA GLN A 64 14.26 -0.75 -4.61
C GLN A 64 14.73 0.51 -3.88
N ALA A 65 14.12 1.66 -4.16
CA ALA A 65 14.47 2.93 -3.51
C ALA A 65 14.26 2.87 -1.98
N LEU A 66 13.17 2.27 -1.52
CA LEU A 66 12.87 2.08 -0.09
C LEU A 66 13.86 1.11 0.58
N GLN A 67 14.24 0.02 -0.09
CA GLN A 67 15.25 -0.93 0.41
C GLN A 67 16.63 -0.27 0.53
N GLU A 68 17.01 0.54 -0.45
CA GLU A 68 18.27 1.27 -0.44
C GLU A 68 18.30 2.30 0.70
N LYS A 69 17.20 3.04 0.89
CA LYS A 69 17.01 3.93 2.04
C LYS A 69 17.08 3.19 3.38
N SER A 70 16.48 2.00 3.48
CA SER A 70 16.54 1.15 4.68
C SER A 70 17.99 0.77 5.01
N ARG A 71 18.78 0.32 4.01
CA ARG A 71 20.20 -0.04 4.19
C ARG A 71 21.04 1.13 4.69
N TYR A 72 20.82 2.33 4.15
CA TYR A 72 21.53 3.54 4.60
C TYR A 72 21.23 3.91 6.05
N LEU A 73 20.01 3.64 6.52
CA LEU A 73 19.57 3.98 7.88
C LEU A 73 19.87 2.90 8.92
N GLN A 74 20.12 1.64 8.51
CA GLN A 74 20.38 0.53 9.42
C GLN A 74 21.49 0.81 10.45
N PRO A 75 22.69 1.31 10.08
CA PRO A 75 23.78 1.53 11.04
C PRO A 75 23.42 2.49 12.18
N ALA A 76 22.54 3.47 11.92
CA ALA A 76 22.09 4.43 12.92
C ALA A 76 21.01 3.86 13.87
N ILE A 77 20.38 2.74 13.52
CA ILE A 77 19.18 2.20 14.18
C ILE A 77 19.46 0.96 15.02
N VAL A 78 20.49 0.15 14.71
CA VAL A 78 20.90 -1.01 15.52
C VAL A 78 21.15 -0.63 16.99
N ALA A 79 21.54 0.62 17.26
CA ALA A 79 21.72 1.15 18.61
C ALA A 79 20.40 1.39 19.41
N ARG A 80 19.22 1.29 18.78
CA ARG A 80 17.91 1.66 19.36
C ARG A 80 16.79 0.67 19.06
N SER A 81 17.11 -0.60 18.87
CA SER A 81 16.15 -1.63 18.45
C SER A 81 14.99 -1.73 19.45
N ARG A 82 13.78 -1.33 19.02
CA ARG A 82 12.53 -1.60 19.75
C ARG A 82 11.93 -2.93 19.29
N PRO A 83 11.08 -3.56 20.11
CA PRO A 83 10.30 -4.72 19.68
C PRO A 83 9.43 -4.38 18.47
N LYS A 84 9.37 -5.27 17.48
CA LYS A 84 8.59 -5.08 16.23
C LYS A 84 7.10 -5.38 16.39
N GLU A 85 6.61 -5.73 17.58
CA GLU A 85 5.23 -6.21 17.74
C GLU A 85 4.18 -5.18 17.34
N HIS A 86 4.38 -3.88 17.60
CA HIS A 86 3.42 -2.85 17.20
C HIS A 86 3.32 -2.73 15.68
N LEU A 87 4.46 -2.84 14.99
CA LEU A 87 4.51 -2.80 13.53
C LEU A 87 3.86 -4.03 12.92
N SER A 88 4.20 -5.24 13.41
CA SER A 88 3.58 -6.47 12.95
C SER A 88 2.07 -6.48 13.18
N ARG A 89 1.62 -5.97 14.33
CA ARG A 89 0.20 -5.80 14.62
C ARG A 89 -0.45 -4.82 13.64
N PHE A 90 0.14 -3.65 13.43
CA PHE A 90 -0.39 -2.66 12.49
C PHE A 90 -0.50 -3.21 11.07
N ILE A 91 0.53 -3.89 10.57
CA ILE A 91 0.50 -4.51 9.23
C ILE A 91 -0.63 -5.55 9.16
N GLY A 92 -0.75 -6.41 10.18
CA GLY A 92 -1.77 -7.46 10.21
C GLY A 92 -3.20 -6.94 10.34
N GLU A 93 -3.40 -5.91 11.17
CA GLU A 93 -4.72 -5.36 11.48
C GLU A 93 -5.17 -4.32 10.46
N GLU A 94 -4.28 -3.47 9.95
CA GLU A 94 -4.63 -2.28 9.16
C GLU A 94 -4.29 -2.38 7.67
N LEU A 95 -3.32 -3.22 7.27
CA LEU A 95 -2.88 -3.25 5.86
C LEU A 95 -3.27 -4.56 5.16
N LYS A 96 -2.96 -5.70 5.78
CA LYS A 96 -3.06 -7.02 5.15
C LYS A 96 -4.50 -7.33 4.74
N GLY A 97 -4.71 -7.47 3.42
CA GLY A 97 -6.03 -7.73 2.84
C GLY A 97 -7.02 -6.56 2.91
N LYS A 98 -6.59 -5.39 3.41
CA LYS A 98 -7.40 -4.16 3.47
C LYS A 98 -7.14 -3.23 2.29
N ILE A 99 -5.90 -3.14 1.80
CA ILE A 99 -5.54 -2.28 0.65
C ILE A 99 -5.73 -3.01 -0.67
N PHE A 100 -5.04 -4.12 -0.86
CA PHE A 100 -5.14 -4.94 -2.06
C PHE A 100 -6.02 -6.16 -1.78
N PRO A 101 -6.83 -6.61 -2.75
CA PRO A 101 -7.57 -7.85 -2.61
C PRO A 101 -6.59 -9.00 -2.40
N SER A 102 -6.87 -9.89 -1.44
CA SER A 102 -6.04 -11.07 -1.19
C SER A 102 -6.12 -12.00 -2.40
N LEU A 103 -5.15 -11.91 -3.30
CA LEU A 103 -5.02 -12.79 -4.45
C LEU A 103 -4.29 -14.06 -4.03
N THR A 104 -4.93 -14.90 -3.21
CA THR A 104 -4.48 -16.29 -3.05
C THR A 104 -4.58 -17.02 -4.40
N VAL A 105 -3.87 -18.13 -4.60
CA VAL A 105 -3.94 -18.95 -5.83
C VAL A 105 -5.41 -19.27 -6.21
N THR A 106 -6.30 -19.38 -5.22
CA THR A 106 -7.74 -19.59 -5.38
C THR A 106 -8.52 -18.31 -5.69
N SER A 107 -8.14 -17.15 -5.12
CA SER A 107 -8.84 -15.87 -5.28
C SER A 107 -8.40 -15.09 -6.52
N ALA A 108 -7.18 -15.29 -7.02
CA ALA A 108 -6.74 -14.72 -8.29
C ALA A 108 -7.64 -15.17 -9.44
N GLN A 109 -8.28 -16.35 -9.35
CA GLN A 109 -9.28 -16.83 -10.32
C GLN A 109 -10.54 -15.94 -10.43
N ASN A 110 -10.73 -14.95 -9.53
CA ASN A 110 -11.93 -14.12 -9.49
C ASN A 110 -11.86 -12.80 -10.28
N ILE A 111 -10.75 -12.51 -10.98
CA ILE A 111 -10.75 -11.41 -11.96
C ILE A 111 -11.44 -11.94 -13.23
N GLN A 112 -12.70 -11.57 -13.37
CA GLN A 112 -13.61 -12.05 -14.42
C GLN A 112 -13.60 -11.16 -15.67
N SER A 113 -13.07 -9.94 -15.57
CA SER A 113 -12.96 -9.01 -16.70
C SER A 113 -11.89 -7.93 -16.48
N ASP A 114 -11.42 -7.34 -17.57
CA ASP A 114 -10.47 -6.22 -17.57
C ASP A 114 -11.05 -5.00 -16.84
N LYS A 115 -12.36 -4.75 -17.00
CA LYS A 115 -13.08 -3.69 -16.27
C LYS A 115 -13.01 -3.91 -14.76
N GLN A 116 -13.26 -5.13 -14.31
CA GLN A 116 -13.19 -5.47 -12.89
C GLN A 116 -11.75 -5.34 -12.37
N ALA A 117 -10.75 -5.76 -13.15
CA ALA A 117 -9.34 -5.58 -12.78
C ALA A 117 -9.02 -4.09 -12.54
N LEU A 118 -9.43 -3.23 -13.48
CA LEU A 118 -9.23 -1.78 -13.40
C LEU A 118 -9.94 -1.16 -12.19
N GLU A 119 -11.18 -1.59 -11.90
CA GLU A 119 -11.93 -1.15 -10.72
C GLU A 119 -11.26 -1.57 -9.41
N LEU A 120 -10.72 -2.79 -9.35
CA LEU A 120 -9.95 -3.26 -8.19
C LEU A 120 -8.64 -2.49 -8.01
N GLY A 121 -7.95 -2.15 -9.10
CA GLY A 121 -6.76 -1.30 -9.03
C GLY A 121 -7.09 0.08 -8.45
N ILE A 122 -8.09 0.76 -9.02
CA ILE A 122 -8.55 2.09 -8.55
C ILE A 122 -8.94 2.06 -7.07
N GLU A 123 -9.67 1.03 -6.63
CA GLU A 123 -10.09 0.91 -5.24
C GLU A 123 -8.89 0.63 -4.31
N SER A 124 -7.92 -0.15 -4.77
CA SER A 124 -6.70 -0.41 -3.99
C SER A 124 -5.88 0.85 -3.79
N GLU A 125 -5.71 1.67 -4.84
CA GLU A 125 -5.03 2.97 -4.74
C GLU A 125 -5.76 3.96 -3.84
N LYS A 126 -7.09 4.00 -3.89
CA LYS A 126 -7.86 4.85 -2.96
C LYS A 126 -7.65 4.45 -1.51
N ARG A 127 -7.61 3.15 -1.23
CA ARG A 127 -7.41 2.62 0.13
C ARG A 127 -5.99 2.87 0.65
N SER A 128 -4.96 2.73 -0.20
CA SER A 128 -3.59 3.09 0.17
C SER A 128 -3.50 4.57 0.52
N ILE A 129 -4.08 5.44 -0.32
CA ILE A 129 -4.16 6.90 -0.10
C ILE A 129 -4.86 7.24 1.22
N GLU A 130 -6.02 6.65 1.51
CA GLU A 130 -6.79 6.92 2.74
C GLU A 130 -5.98 6.57 4.00
N ILE A 131 -5.32 5.40 3.99
CA ILE A 131 -4.47 4.97 5.10
C ILE A 131 -3.29 5.93 5.28
N LEU A 132 -2.61 6.31 4.19
CA LEU A 132 -1.47 7.22 4.24
C LEU A 132 -1.86 8.62 4.72
N GLN A 133 -3.02 9.13 4.31
CA GLN A 133 -3.58 10.38 4.84
C GLN A 133 -3.81 10.28 6.35
N GLY A 134 -4.45 9.20 6.81
CA GLY A 134 -4.67 8.97 8.24
C GLY A 134 -3.37 8.84 9.05
N LEU A 135 -2.31 8.27 8.47
CA LEU A 135 -0.98 8.21 9.08
C LEU A 135 -0.33 9.60 9.19
N LEU A 136 -0.41 10.40 8.12
CA LEU A 136 0.17 11.75 8.06
C LEU A 136 -0.51 12.75 9.00
N GLU A 137 -1.82 12.60 9.21
CA GLU A 137 -2.59 13.43 10.15
C GLU A 137 -2.18 13.19 11.61
N LYS A 138 -1.85 11.93 11.95
CA LYS A 138 -1.54 11.52 13.33
C LYS A 138 -0.05 11.66 13.67
N GLU A 139 0.83 11.60 12.68
CA GLU A 139 2.28 11.64 12.90
C GLU A 139 2.80 13.08 13.08
N LYS A 140 3.76 13.24 13.99
CA LYS A 140 4.38 14.53 14.32
C LYS A 140 5.82 14.64 13.83
N LYS A 141 6.53 13.51 13.68
CA LYS A 141 7.94 13.51 13.30
C LYS A 141 8.09 13.71 11.80
N LEU A 142 8.87 14.71 11.42
CA LEU A 142 9.00 15.14 10.02
C LEU A 142 9.66 14.07 9.13
N ASP A 143 10.63 13.34 9.68
CA ASP A 143 11.32 12.23 9.00
C ASP A 143 10.35 11.09 8.64
N VAL A 144 9.44 10.74 9.55
CA VAL A 144 8.39 9.74 9.31
C VAL A 144 7.37 10.27 8.30
N LYS A 145 6.92 11.52 8.45
CA LYS A 145 5.99 12.15 7.52
C LYS A 145 6.55 12.21 6.10
N ALA A 146 7.84 12.46 5.94
CA ALA A 146 8.47 12.52 4.63
C ALA A 146 8.35 11.21 3.86
N ILE A 147 8.49 10.06 4.55
CA ILE A 147 8.33 8.74 3.91
C ILE A 147 6.89 8.53 3.45
N PHE A 148 5.91 8.73 4.34
CA PHE A 148 4.50 8.55 3.96
C PHE A 148 4.00 9.57 2.94
N ALA A 149 4.48 10.82 2.99
CA ALA A 149 4.10 11.85 2.04
C ALA A 149 4.64 11.55 0.63
N HIS A 150 5.85 11.00 0.53
CA HIS A 150 6.40 10.55 -0.74
C HIS A 150 5.54 9.43 -1.33
N LEU A 151 5.28 8.38 -0.55
CA LEU A 151 4.42 7.28 -1.00
C LEU A 151 3.03 7.78 -1.42
N LEU A 152 2.40 8.65 -0.62
CA LEU A 152 1.09 9.23 -0.94
C LEU A 152 1.05 9.94 -2.30
N VAL A 153 2.16 10.56 -2.73
CA VAL A 153 2.23 11.21 -4.05
C VAL A 153 2.26 10.16 -5.16
N GLU A 154 3.04 9.10 -5.01
CA GLU A 154 3.08 8.00 -5.98
C GLU A 154 1.72 7.30 -6.12
N GLU A 155 1.05 6.96 -5.01
CA GLU A 155 -0.28 6.31 -5.07
C GLU A 155 -1.34 7.20 -5.73
N LYS A 156 -1.27 8.53 -5.51
CA LYS A 156 -2.15 9.49 -6.20
C LYS A 156 -1.89 9.52 -7.70
N LYS A 157 -0.64 9.39 -8.11
CA LYS A 157 -0.24 9.32 -9.51
C LYS A 157 -0.74 8.01 -10.12
N HIS A 158 -0.57 6.86 -9.45
CA HIS A 158 -1.14 5.58 -9.88
C HIS A 158 -2.67 5.65 -10.06
N LEU A 159 -3.38 6.21 -9.06
CA LEU A 159 -4.82 6.42 -9.12
C LEU A 159 -5.22 7.25 -10.35
N SER A 160 -4.52 8.35 -10.62
CA SER A 160 -4.77 9.19 -11.79
C SER A 160 -4.59 8.42 -13.09
N MET A 161 -3.52 7.63 -13.22
CA MET A 161 -3.26 6.84 -14.43
C MET A 161 -4.38 5.83 -14.71
N LEU A 162 -4.84 5.13 -13.67
CA LEU A 162 -5.93 4.15 -13.78
C LEU A 162 -7.26 4.81 -14.14
N GLN A 163 -7.56 5.98 -13.55
CA GLN A 163 -8.77 6.74 -13.86
C GLN A 163 -8.75 7.30 -15.29
N ASP A 164 -7.61 7.82 -15.73
CA ASP A 164 -7.42 8.33 -17.09
C ASP A 164 -7.57 7.23 -18.13
N LEU A 165 -7.05 6.03 -17.86
CA LEU A 165 -7.28 4.87 -18.72
C LEU A 165 -8.75 4.47 -18.74
N LYS A 166 -9.40 4.39 -17.56
CA LYS A 166 -10.83 4.04 -17.46
C LYS A 166 -11.72 4.99 -18.26
N ALA A 167 -11.38 6.27 -18.33
CA ALA A 167 -12.14 7.26 -19.09
C ALA A 167 -11.98 7.15 -20.61
N LYS A 168 -10.96 6.44 -21.10
CA LYS A 168 -10.64 6.27 -22.53
C LYS A 168 -11.17 4.96 -23.13
N LEU A 169 -11.55 4.00 -22.27
CA LEU A 169 -12.14 2.71 -22.65
C LEU A 169 -13.67 2.80 -22.68
#